data_AF-A0A924Z6N0-F1
#
_entry.id   AF-A0A924Z6N0-F1
#
_cell.length_a   1.000
_cell.length_b   1.000
_cell.length_c   1.000
_cell.angle_alpha   90.00
_cell.angle_beta   90.00
_cell.angle_gamma   90.00
#
_symmetry.space_group_name_H-M   'P 1'
#
loop_
_entity.id
_entity.type
_entity.pdbx_description
1 polymer ?
#
loop_
_entity_poly.entity_id
_entity_poly.type
_entity_poly.pdbx_seq_one_letter_code
_entity_poly.pdbx_strand_id
1 'polypeptide(L)'
;MWEISPKIHEFYHHDAVNFHANCAETSVMLALRPDLVQMNRAVDEPDRSAHCFFAYRVDKESVHSGVGTPSQADEAFGQATLAACITELSAQLQQAMIEKTPLEELPPALPDMF
;
A
#
# COMPACT_ATOMS: atom_id res chain seq x y z
N MET A 1 4.16 -0.88 0.87
CA MET A 1 3.56 -1.21 -0.45
C MET A 1 2.64 -0.09 -0.92
N TRP A 2 1.71 0.35 -0.07
CA TRP A 2 0.76 1.46 -0.28
C TRP A 2 1.36 2.87 -0.46
N GLU A 3 2.68 3.02 -0.48
CA GLU A 3 3.37 4.31 -0.73
C GLU A 3 4.07 4.33 -2.09
N ILE A 4 3.99 3.26 -2.89
CA ILE A 4 4.65 3.19 -4.21
C ILE A 4 4.11 4.29 -5.13
N SER A 5 2.80 4.54 -5.12
CA SER A 5 2.18 5.60 -5.91
C SER A 5 0.82 6.00 -5.35
N PRO A 6 0.24 7.13 -5.80
CA PRO A 6 -1.12 7.53 -5.43
C PRO A 6 -2.17 6.47 -5.77
N LYS A 7 -2.02 5.75 -6.89
CA LYS A 7 -2.97 4.71 -7.30
C LYS A 7 -2.94 3.52 -6.35
N ILE A 8 -1.75 3.05 -5.99
CA ILE A 8 -1.60 1.93 -5.05
C ILE A 8 -2.03 2.37 -3.65
N HIS A 9 -1.77 3.62 -3.27
CA HIS A 9 -2.26 4.20 -2.03
C HIS A 9 -3.80 4.14 -1.96
N GLU A 10 -4.50 4.60 -3.00
CA GLU A 10 -5.96 4.52 -3.08
C GLU A 10 -6.47 3.08 -2.96
N PHE A 11 -5.81 2.10 -3.59
CA PHE A 11 -6.22 0.70 -3.49
C PHE A 11 -6.18 0.19 -2.05
N TYR A 12 -5.11 0.49 -1.30
CA TYR A 12 -4.97 0.02 0.07
C TYR A 12 -5.80 0.81 1.09
N HIS A 13 -6.06 2.10 0.84
CA HIS A 13 -6.76 2.97 1.78
C HIS A 13 -8.26 3.18 1.49
N HIS A 14 -8.84 2.48 0.50
CA HIS A 14 -10.22 2.73 0.08
C HIS A 14 -11.27 2.46 1.19
N ASP A 15 -10.97 1.58 2.15
CA ASP A 15 -11.88 1.17 3.22
C ASP A 15 -11.43 1.55 4.64
N ALA A 16 -10.21 2.06 4.82
CA ALA A 16 -9.70 2.58 6.10
C ALA A 16 -8.43 3.44 5.93
N VAL A 17 -8.21 4.40 6.83
CA VAL A 17 -7.00 5.24 6.85
C VAL A 17 -5.86 4.49 7.53
N ASN A 18 -6.12 3.91 8.70
CA ASN A 18 -5.23 3.00 9.41
C ASN A 18 -5.79 1.58 9.31
N PHE A 19 -5.46 0.90 8.21
CA PHE A 19 -6.03 -0.40 7.86
C PHE A 19 -5.17 -1.57 8.37
N HIS A 20 -5.77 -2.74 8.54
CA HIS A 20 -5.04 -3.99 8.72
C HIS A 20 -5.91 -5.18 8.35
N ALA A 21 -5.36 -6.15 7.62
CA ALA A 21 -6.09 -7.27 7.04
C ALA A 21 -7.38 -6.79 6.33
N ASN A 22 -7.32 -5.65 5.65
CA ASN A 22 -8.46 -5.00 5.03
C ASN A 22 -8.84 -5.66 3.70
N CYS A 23 -9.77 -5.05 2.95
CA CYS A 23 -10.18 -5.57 1.65
C CYS A 23 -8.98 -5.77 0.70
N ALA A 24 -8.07 -4.80 0.59
CA ALA A 24 -6.93 -4.89 -0.32
C ALA A 24 -5.93 -5.99 0.07
N GLU A 25 -5.50 -6.05 1.33
CA GLU A 25 -4.56 -7.07 1.82
C GLU A 25 -5.15 -8.48 1.68
N THR A 26 -6.42 -8.65 2.05
CA THR A 26 -7.12 -9.93 1.94
C THR A 26 -7.27 -10.35 0.47
N SER A 27 -7.57 -9.41 -0.42
CA SER A 27 -7.68 -9.63 -1.87
C SER A 27 -6.36 -10.11 -2.46
N VAL A 28 -5.23 -9.49 -2.10
CA VAL A 28 -3.90 -9.93 -2.54
C VAL A 28 -3.60 -11.35 -2.04
N MET A 29 -3.97 -11.69 -0.80
CA MET A 29 -3.82 -13.05 -0.29
C MET A 29 -4.73 -14.06 -1.00
N LEU A 30 -5.95 -13.70 -1.38
CA LEU A 30 -6.83 -14.53 -2.21
C LEU A 30 -6.19 -14.82 -3.58
N ALA A 31 -5.55 -13.83 -4.20
CA ALA A 31 -4.87 -13.99 -5.48
C ALA A 31 -3.61 -14.88 -5.39
N LEU A 32 -2.88 -14.84 -4.28
CA LEU A 32 -1.59 -15.52 -4.13
C LEU A 32 -1.70 -16.90 -3.48
N ARG A 33 -2.46 -16.98 -2.38
CA ARG A 33 -2.55 -18.13 -1.47
C ARG A 33 -3.98 -18.25 -0.92
N PRO A 34 -4.97 -18.52 -1.77
CA PRO A 34 -6.38 -18.61 -1.34
C PRO A 34 -6.58 -19.69 -0.28
N ASP A 35 -5.73 -20.72 -0.25
CA ASP A 35 -5.74 -21.78 0.77
C ASP A 35 -5.45 -21.28 2.19
N LEU A 36 -4.87 -20.08 2.34
CA LEU A 36 -4.58 -19.44 3.62
C LEU A 36 -5.67 -18.44 4.06
N VAL A 37 -6.69 -18.19 3.24
CA VAL A 37 -7.74 -17.20 3.53
C VAL A 37 -9.05 -17.88 3.90
N GLN A 38 -9.51 -17.68 5.13
CA GLN A 38 -10.81 -18.19 5.61
C GLN A 38 -11.89 -17.11 5.45
N MET A 39 -12.37 -16.89 4.22
CA MET A 39 -13.36 -15.84 3.93
C MET A 39 -14.65 -15.96 4.73
N ASN A 40 -15.06 -17.18 5.08
CA ASN A 40 -16.22 -17.43 5.94
C ASN A 40 -16.03 -16.94 7.40
N ARG A 41 -14.83 -16.48 7.77
CA ARG A 41 -14.49 -15.91 9.07
C ARG A 41 -14.06 -14.44 8.97
N ALA A 42 -14.14 -13.83 7.80
CA ALA A 42 -13.86 -12.41 7.62
C ALA A 42 -14.90 -11.58 8.38
N VAL A 43 -14.43 -10.61 9.16
CA VAL A 43 -15.27 -9.69 9.94
C VAL A 43 -14.82 -8.27 9.65
N ASP A 44 -15.78 -7.43 9.24
CA ASP A 44 -15.53 -6.02 8.98
C ASP A 44 -15.47 -5.24 10.30
N GLU A 45 -14.53 -4.31 10.37
CA GLU A 45 -14.21 -3.54 11.57
C GLU A 45 -13.95 -2.08 11.16
N PRO A 46 -14.62 -1.09 11.79
CA PRO A 46 -14.38 0.30 11.44
C PRO A 46 -12.98 0.75 11.86
N ASP A 47 -12.43 1.73 11.15
CA ASP A 47 -11.22 2.43 11.58
C ASP A 47 -11.54 3.38 12.75
N ARG A 48 -11.31 2.87 13.97
CA ARG A 48 -11.52 3.63 15.21
C ARG A 48 -10.40 4.64 15.48
N SER A 49 -9.26 4.48 14.82
CA SER A 49 -8.03 5.24 15.05
C SER A 49 -7.81 6.40 14.08
N ALA A 50 -8.65 6.55 13.04
CA ALA A 50 -8.48 7.57 12.00
C ALA A 50 -8.32 9.02 12.53
N HIS A 51 -8.89 9.32 13.69
CA HIS A 51 -8.84 10.64 14.33
C HIS A 51 -7.78 10.75 15.44
N CYS A 52 -7.08 9.65 15.74
CA CYS A 52 -6.05 9.62 16.77
C CYS A 52 -4.73 10.17 16.24
N PHE A 53 -3.99 10.86 17.09
CA PHE A 53 -2.63 11.31 16.75
C PHE A 53 -1.61 10.17 16.81
N PHE A 54 -1.74 9.28 17.79
CA PHE A 54 -0.86 8.12 17.94
C PHE A 54 -1.45 6.91 17.21
N ALA A 55 -0.57 6.11 16.61
CA ALA A 55 -0.91 4.76 16.16
C ALA A 55 -0.95 3.82 17.36
N TYR A 56 -1.99 2.99 17.46
CA TYR A 56 -2.07 1.96 18.46
C TYR A 56 -1.82 0.59 17.84
N ARG A 57 -1.66 -0.41 18.70
CA ARG A 57 -1.60 -1.79 18.26
C ARG A 57 -3.01 -2.22 17.83
N VAL A 58 -3.11 -3.13 16.86
CA VAL A 58 -4.39 -3.65 16.35
C VAL A 58 -5.29 -4.19 17.49
N ASP A 59 -4.72 -4.79 18.55
CA ASP A 59 -5.50 -5.27 19.71
C ASP A 59 -6.13 -4.16 20.57
N LYS A 60 -5.85 -2.90 20.26
CA LYS A 60 -6.47 -1.70 20.85
C LYS A 60 -7.41 -0.98 19.88
N GLU A 61 -7.37 -1.34 18.60
CA GLU A 61 -8.14 -0.69 17.52
C GLU A 61 -9.25 -1.60 16.99
N SER A 62 -9.07 -2.92 17.14
CA SER A 62 -9.92 -3.96 16.57
C SER A 62 -10.23 -5.09 17.54
N VAL A 63 -11.46 -5.62 17.47
CA VAL A 63 -11.88 -6.79 18.26
C VAL A 63 -11.53 -8.10 17.52
N HIS A 64 -11.63 -8.11 16.20
CA HIS A 64 -11.40 -9.29 15.35
C HIS A 64 -10.06 -9.26 14.62
N SER A 65 -9.15 -8.37 15.03
CA SER A 65 -7.79 -8.23 14.49
C SER A 65 -7.70 -7.76 13.03
N GLY A 66 -8.78 -7.19 12.48
CA GLY A 66 -8.79 -6.48 11.19
C GLY A 66 -9.33 -5.05 11.33
N VAL A 67 -9.05 -4.19 10.37
CA VAL A 67 -9.58 -2.82 10.24
C VAL A 67 -9.84 -2.57 8.75
N GLY A 68 -11.08 -2.26 8.39
CA GLY A 68 -11.58 -2.18 7.01
C GLY A 68 -12.68 -3.21 6.74
N THR A 69 -12.86 -3.56 5.45
CA THR A 69 -13.91 -4.45 4.98
C THR A 69 -13.36 -5.71 4.27
N PRO A 70 -12.63 -6.60 4.97
CA PRO A 70 -12.15 -7.86 4.38
C PRO A 70 -13.26 -8.76 3.85
N SER A 71 -14.50 -8.62 4.31
CA SER A 71 -15.64 -9.39 3.77
C SER A 71 -15.90 -9.11 2.29
N GLN A 72 -15.42 -7.97 1.78
CA GLN A 72 -15.56 -7.52 0.39
C GLN A 72 -14.35 -7.86 -0.48
N ALA A 73 -13.39 -8.64 0.04
CA ALA A 73 -12.20 -9.01 -0.71
C ALA A 73 -12.53 -9.83 -1.96
N ASP A 74 -11.78 -9.55 -3.03
CA ASP A 74 -11.99 -10.11 -4.36
C ASP A 74 -10.66 -10.52 -4.99
N GLU A 75 -10.62 -11.71 -5.59
CA GLU A 75 -9.39 -12.26 -6.18
C GLU A 75 -8.88 -11.39 -7.34
N ALA A 76 -9.78 -10.90 -8.21
CA ALA A 76 -9.40 -10.09 -9.36
C ALA A 76 -8.86 -8.72 -8.92
N PHE A 77 -9.44 -8.12 -7.88
CA PHE A 77 -8.90 -6.92 -7.25
C PHE A 77 -7.50 -7.16 -6.67
N GLY A 78 -7.28 -8.32 -6.05
CA GLY A 78 -5.97 -8.74 -5.55
C GLY A 78 -4.93 -8.87 -6.65
N GLN A 79 -5.28 -9.52 -7.77
CA GLN A 79 -4.42 -9.64 -8.95
C GLN A 79 -4.06 -8.27 -9.53
N ALA A 80 -5.05 -7.39 -9.69
CA ALA A 80 -4.84 -6.03 -10.21
C ALA A 80 -3.95 -5.20 -9.28
N THR A 81 -4.15 -5.29 -7.96
CA THR A 81 -3.35 -4.60 -6.95
C THR A 81 -1.90 -5.06 -6.98
N LEU A 82 -1.66 -6.37 -7.01
CA LEU A 82 -0.31 -6.92 -7.07
C LEU A 82 0.40 -6.56 -8.39
N ALA A 83 -0.29 -6.67 -9.53
CA ALA A 83 0.27 -6.30 -10.82
C ALA A 83 0.67 -4.83 -10.89
N ALA A 84 -0.15 -3.93 -10.32
CA ALA A 84 0.17 -2.51 -10.21
C ALA A 84 1.43 -2.29 -9.36
N CYS A 85 1.51 -2.94 -8.18
CA CYS A 85 2.69 -2.86 -7.31
C CYS A 85 3.97 -3.30 -8.00
N ILE A 86 3.94 -4.45 -8.68
CA ILE A 86 5.10 -4.98 -9.41
C ILE A 86 5.51 -4.02 -10.52
N THR A 87 4.55 -3.56 -11.33
CA THR A 87 4.82 -2.69 -12.48
C THR A 87 5.45 -1.38 -12.05
N GLU A 88 4.84 -0.69 -11.08
CA GLU A 88 5.26 0.65 -10.69
C GLU A 88 6.56 0.64 -9.87
N LEU A 89 6.72 -0.30 -8.95
CA LEU A 89 7.98 -0.44 -8.21
C LEU A 89 9.13 -0.84 -9.13
N SER A 90 8.89 -1.75 -10.08
CA SER A 90 9.94 -2.14 -11.03
C SER A 90 10.39 -0.97 -11.88
N ALA A 91 9.46 -0.13 -12.34
CA ALA A 91 9.78 1.07 -13.11
C ALA A 91 10.59 2.07 -12.27
N GLN A 92 10.23 2.30 -11.00
CA GLN A 92 11.00 3.16 -10.09
C GLN A 92 12.42 2.64 -9.87
N LEU A 93 12.58 1.33 -9.64
CA LEU A 93 13.89 0.72 -9.47
C LEU A 93 14.74 0.82 -10.75
N GLN A 94 14.15 0.58 -11.91
CA GLN A 94 14.85 0.73 -13.20
C GLN A 94 15.33 2.16 -13.42
N GLN A 95 14.53 3.16 -13.06
CA GLN A 95 14.93 4.57 -13.16
C GLN A 95 16.03 4.90 -12.16
N ALA A 96 15.90 4.47 -10.90
CA ALA A 96 16.88 4.71 -9.86
C ALA A 96 18.25 4.10 -10.19
N MET A 97 18.29 2.96 -10.89
CA MET A 97 19.53 2.31 -11.32
C MET A 97 20.35 3.11 -12.34
N ILE A 98 19.71 4.02 -13.09
CA ILE A 98 20.38 4.85 -14.10
C ILE A 98 20.44 6.33 -13.68
N GLU A 99 19.87 6.67 -12.53
CA GLU A 99 19.83 8.02 -12.00
C GLU A 99 21.26 8.50 -11.69
N LYS A 100 21.59 9.70 -12.17
CA LYS A 100 22.79 10.43 -11.76
C LYS A 100 22.42 11.45 -10.70
N THR A 101 23.38 11.86 -9.88
CA THR A 101 23.13 12.90 -8.90
C THR A 101 22.73 14.21 -9.60
N PRO A 102 21.87 15.05 -8.99
CA PRO A 102 21.46 16.30 -9.63
C PRO A 102 22.61 17.21 -10.06
N LEU A 103 23.75 17.17 -9.37
CA LEU A 103 24.95 17.94 -9.74
C LEU A 103 25.71 17.38 -10.95
N GLU A 104 25.56 16.09 -11.25
CA GLU A 104 26.14 15.47 -12.46
C GLU A 104 25.30 15.78 -13.70
N GLU A 105 23.98 15.96 -13.56
CA GLU A 105 23.08 16.30 -14.67
C GLU A 105 22.92 17.81 -14.88
N LEU A 106 22.88 18.55 -13.77
CA LEU A 106 22.72 20.01 -13.73
C LEU A 106 23.86 20.61 -12.90
N PRO A 107 25.09 20.64 -13.45
CA PRO A 107 26.21 21.25 -12.76
C PRO A 107 25.93 22.73 -12.49
N PRO A 108 26.42 23.28 -11.36
CA PRO A 108 26.26 24.70 -11.07
C PRO A 108 26.91 25.52 -12.19
N ALA A 109 26.29 26.64 -12.55
CA ALA A 109 26.90 27.59 -13.47
C ALA A 109 28.26 28.02 -12.91
N LEU A 110 29.29 27.99 -13.75
CA LEU A 110 30.58 28.56 -13.37
C LEU A 110 30.37 30.06 -13.12
N PRO A 111 30.91 30.62 -12.02
CA PRO A 111 30.85 32.05 -11.82
C PRO A 111 31.59 32.76 -12.97
N ASP A 112 31.01 33.86 -13.46
CA ASP A 112 31.65 34.71 -14.46
C ASP A 112 33.03 35.12 -13.95
N MET A 113 34.07 34.68 -14.65
CA MET A 113 35.42 35.16 -14.36
C MET A 113 35.57 36.58 -14.91
N PHE A 114 35.48 37.57 -14.02
CA PHE A 114 35.88 38.95 -14.27
C PHE A 114 37.30 39.21 -13.77
#